data_AF-F2EFR8-F1
#
_entry.id   AF-F2EFR8-F1
#
_cell.length_a   1.000
_cell.length_b   1.000
_cell.length_c   1.000
_cell.angle_alpha   90.00
_cell.angle_beta   90.00
_cell.angle_gamma   90.00
#
_symmetry.space_group_name_H-M   'P 1'
#
loop_
_entity.id
_entity.type
_entity.pdbx_description
1 polymer ?
#
loop_
_entity_poly.entity_id
_entity_poly.type
_entity_poly.pdbx_seq_one_letter_code
_entity_poly.pdbx_strand_id
1 'polypeptide(L)'
;MAMEFLNHCLLGTRVFRKERKHIMQKNQSLHCGFIEGPEGYPSSGFDLDEHDRAYMATCRVVVSSCIFGGSDYLRRPTKSKIGSYSKKNVCFIMFLDELTLTTLSSEGHIPDENGSVGLWRIVVVKNLPYKDMRRAGKVPKLLAHRLFPSALYSIWLDSKLRLNADPMLIIEYFLWRKKAEYAISVHYDRTCVWEEVLQNKRLNKYNHTAIDEQFYFYQSDGLVKFNASGQDPVLPSYVPEGSFIVRAHTPMSNLFSCLWFNEVNRFTSRDQLSFTYTYLKLRRMNTGRYFQLNMFKDCERRAVAKLFHHRTNGITDPPPTNLHTYKNHSSMSS
;
A
#
# COMPACT_ATOMS: atom_id res chain seq x y z
N MET A 1 -42.81 -5.50 18.43
CA MET A 1 -43.38 -4.19 18.08
C MET A 1 -43.00 -3.93 16.64
N ALA A 2 -43.93 -4.20 15.74
CA ALA A 2 -43.78 -4.14 14.29
C ALA A 2 -43.86 -2.68 13.79
N MET A 3 -43.27 -2.41 12.63
CA MET A 3 -43.87 -1.55 11.61
C MET A 3 -43.32 -1.94 10.23
N GLU A 4 -44.10 -2.75 9.51
CA GLU A 4 -44.17 -2.78 8.05
C GLU A 4 -44.84 -1.49 7.53
N PHE A 5 -44.52 -1.13 6.28
CA PHE A 5 -45.38 -0.56 5.21
C PHE A 5 -44.40 -0.03 4.13
N LEU A 6 -44.53 -0.24 2.81
CA LEU A 6 -45.70 -0.49 1.98
C LEU A 6 -45.27 -1.16 0.65
N ASN A 7 -46.12 -2.06 0.16
CA ASN A 7 -45.99 -2.82 -1.09
C ASN A 7 -46.71 -2.12 -2.27
N HIS A 8 -46.26 -2.46 -3.49
CA HIS A 8 -46.99 -2.49 -4.78
C HIS A 8 -47.26 -1.23 -5.64
N CYS A 9 -46.67 -1.28 -6.84
CA CYS A 9 -47.31 -1.22 -8.16
C CYS A 9 -46.34 -1.90 -9.17
N LEU A 10 -46.69 -2.71 -10.17
CA LEU A 10 -47.89 -3.39 -10.65
C LEU A 10 -47.40 -4.49 -11.62
N LEU A 11 -48.19 -5.54 -11.77
CA LEU A 11 -47.93 -6.74 -12.56
C LEU A 11 -47.67 -6.50 -14.05
N GLY A 12 -46.74 -7.27 -14.60
CA GLY A 12 -46.56 -7.52 -16.03
C GLY A 12 -45.96 -8.92 -16.22
N THR A 13 -46.82 -9.92 -16.29
CA THR A 13 -46.49 -11.31 -16.59
C THR A 13 -45.86 -11.43 -17.98
N ARG A 14 -44.57 -11.75 -18.03
CA ARG A 14 -43.98 -12.51 -19.15
C ARG A 14 -43.12 -13.63 -18.58
N VAL A 15 -43.60 -14.84 -18.76
CA VAL A 15 -42.84 -16.08 -18.56
C VAL A 15 -41.66 -16.05 -19.52
N PHE A 16 -40.49 -15.67 -19.02
CA PHE A 16 -39.22 -16.01 -19.66
C PHE A 16 -38.53 -17.02 -18.76
N ARG A 17 -38.60 -18.28 -19.19
CA ARG A 17 -37.77 -19.38 -18.70
C ARG A 17 -36.31 -19.06 -19.07
N LYS A 18 -35.65 -18.19 -18.30
CA LYS A 18 -34.20 -18.01 -18.35
C LYS A 18 -33.59 -19.10 -17.49
N GLU A 19 -32.98 -20.07 -18.15
CA GLU A 19 -32.05 -21.00 -17.53
C GLU A 19 -31.13 -20.24 -16.58
N ARG A 20 -31.23 -20.55 -15.28
CA ARG A 20 -30.19 -20.18 -14.32
C ARG A 20 -28.96 -20.99 -14.70
N LYS A 21 -28.13 -20.45 -15.60
CA LYS A 21 -26.73 -20.87 -15.67
C LYS A 21 -26.11 -20.48 -14.35
N HIS A 22 -26.09 -21.40 -13.41
CA HIS A 22 -25.17 -21.37 -12.29
C HIS A 22 -23.77 -21.27 -12.89
N ILE A 23 -23.25 -20.06 -13.02
CA ILE A 23 -21.82 -19.87 -13.21
C ILE A 23 -21.22 -20.30 -11.88
N MET A 24 -20.85 -21.59 -11.79
CA MET A 24 -19.92 -22.05 -10.76
C MET A 24 -18.64 -21.25 -10.98
N GLN A 25 -18.47 -20.14 -10.24
CA GLN A 25 -17.15 -19.60 -10.01
C GLN A 25 -16.36 -20.72 -9.34
N LYS A 26 -15.46 -21.36 -10.08
CA LYS A 26 -14.53 -22.33 -9.51
C LYS A 26 -13.77 -21.61 -8.39
N ASN A 27 -13.87 -22.11 -7.17
CA ASN A 27 -12.97 -21.69 -6.09
C ASN A 27 -11.54 -21.93 -6.59
N GLN A 28 -10.78 -20.85 -6.83
CA GLN A 28 -9.37 -20.93 -7.20
C GLN A 28 -8.54 -20.77 -5.93
N SER A 29 -7.61 -21.69 -5.70
CA SER A 29 -6.59 -21.52 -4.66
C SER A 29 -5.56 -20.50 -5.15
N LEU A 30 -5.31 -19.46 -4.35
CA LEU A 30 -4.26 -18.48 -4.61
C LEU A 30 -3.23 -18.55 -3.47
N HIS A 31 -1.99 -18.84 -3.81
CA HIS A 31 -0.88 -18.70 -2.88
C HIS A 31 -0.55 -17.21 -2.72
N CYS A 32 -0.68 -16.69 -1.50
CA CYS A 32 -0.48 -15.29 -1.17
C CYS A 32 0.65 -15.12 -0.16
N GLY A 33 1.83 -14.73 -0.66
CA GLY A 33 2.97 -14.38 0.17
C GLY A 33 3.59 -15.53 0.97
N PHE A 34 4.35 -15.15 2.00
CA PHE A 34 5.29 -15.99 2.76
C PHE A 34 5.03 -15.90 4.27
N ILE A 35 3.84 -16.27 4.75
CA ILE A 35 3.55 -16.12 6.19
C ILE A 35 3.57 -17.45 6.93
N GLU A 36 3.51 -18.57 6.20
CA GLU A 36 3.71 -19.90 6.75
C GLU A 36 4.61 -20.69 5.78
N GLY A 37 5.59 -21.40 6.35
CA GLY A 37 6.43 -22.32 5.60
C GLY A 37 5.64 -23.55 5.14
N PRO A 38 6.09 -24.26 4.10
CA PRO A 38 5.56 -25.58 3.79
C PRO A 38 5.69 -26.53 5.00
N GLU A 39 4.83 -27.54 5.07
CA GLU A 39 4.88 -28.57 6.10
C GLU A 39 6.30 -29.16 6.21
N GLY A 40 6.89 -29.12 7.41
CA GLY A 40 8.27 -29.55 7.68
C GLY A 40 9.36 -28.46 7.62
N TYR A 41 9.02 -27.22 7.23
CA TYR A 41 9.95 -26.09 7.31
C TYR A 41 9.61 -25.20 8.52
N PRO A 42 10.62 -24.71 9.27
CA PRO A 42 10.39 -23.94 10.49
C PRO A 42 9.76 -22.56 10.22
N SER A 43 9.97 -21.99 9.02
CA SER A 43 9.41 -20.71 8.59
C SER A 43 9.60 -20.47 7.08
N SER A 44 8.75 -19.64 6.49
CA SER A 44 8.92 -19.06 5.14
C SER A 44 9.81 -17.79 5.10
N GLY A 45 10.38 -17.39 6.25
CA GLY A 45 11.01 -16.09 6.48
C GLY A 45 10.02 -15.04 6.98
N PHE A 46 10.54 -13.92 7.51
CA PHE A 46 9.77 -12.86 8.20
C PHE A 46 9.24 -13.31 9.58
N ASP A 47 10.15 -13.81 10.42
CA ASP A 47 9.80 -14.36 11.73
C ASP A 47 9.50 -13.26 12.73
N LEU A 48 8.36 -13.40 13.39
CA LEU A 48 7.88 -12.51 14.45
C LEU A 48 7.95 -13.22 15.81
N ASP A 49 8.06 -12.45 16.87
CA ASP A 49 7.86 -12.96 18.23
C ASP A 49 6.40 -13.40 18.42
N GLU A 50 6.16 -14.42 19.24
CA GLU A 50 4.82 -14.95 19.49
C GLU A 50 3.92 -13.92 20.19
N HIS A 51 4.46 -13.15 21.15
CA HIS A 51 3.70 -12.11 21.83
C HIS A 51 3.34 -10.96 20.87
N ASP A 52 4.23 -10.62 19.95
CA ASP A 52 3.93 -9.63 18.91
C ASP A 52 2.87 -10.15 17.94
N ARG A 53 2.94 -11.42 17.50
CA ARG A 53 1.86 -12.03 16.70
C ARG A 53 0.53 -11.99 17.42
N ALA A 54 0.50 -12.38 18.69
CA ALA A 54 -0.71 -12.36 19.51
C ALA A 54 -1.28 -10.94 19.63
N TYR A 55 -0.44 -9.94 19.92
CA TYR A 55 -0.86 -8.54 19.97
C TYR A 55 -1.41 -8.07 18.62
N MET A 56 -0.67 -8.29 17.53
CA MET A 56 -1.07 -7.90 16.18
C MET A 56 -2.39 -8.55 15.75
N ALA A 57 -2.66 -9.78 16.19
CA ALA A 57 -3.93 -10.46 15.94
C ALA A 57 -5.14 -9.81 16.64
N THR A 58 -4.93 -8.96 17.66
CA THR A 58 -6.02 -8.20 18.31
C THR A 58 -6.38 -6.90 17.60
N CYS A 59 -5.50 -6.40 16.73
CA CYS A 59 -5.64 -5.09 16.11
C CYS A 59 -6.84 -5.04 15.16
N ARG A 60 -7.78 -4.11 15.40
CA ARG A 60 -8.94 -3.86 14.53
C ARG A 60 -8.68 -2.77 13.49
N VAL A 61 -7.87 -1.78 13.85
CA VAL A 61 -7.37 -0.73 12.95
C VAL A 61 -5.87 -0.62 13.17
N VAL A 62 -5.11 -0.60 12.09
CA VAL A 62 -3.65 -0.56 12.16
C VAL A 62 -3.06 0.54 11.29
N VAL A 63 -2.10 1.27 11.83
CA VAL A 63 -1.13 2.05 11.06
C VAL A 63 0.18 1.28 11.12
N SER A 64 0.76 0.94 9.97
CA SER A 64 2.02 0.21 9.90
C SER A 64 3.05 0.89 9.02
N SER A 65 4.31 0.71 9.38
CA SER A 65 5.51 1.14 8.66
C SER A 65 6.62 0.11 8.88
N CYS A 66 7.69 0.15 8.09
CA CYS A 66 8.91 -0.60 8.38
C CYS A 66 10.17 0.22 8.12
N ILE A 67 11.24 -0.08 8.84
CA ILE A 67 12.59 0.35 8.50
C ILE A 67 13.48 -0.88 8.56
N PHE A 68 14.03 -1.26 7.40
CA PHE A 68 14.96 -2.38 7.30
C PHE A 68 16.34 -1.90 6.84
N GLY A 69 17.39 -2.51 7.38
CA GLY A 69 18.78 -2.22 7.02
C GLY A 69 19.25 -0.81 7.38
N GLY A 70 18.64 -0.18 8.40
CA GLY A 70 19.01 1.16 8.87
C GLY A 70 18.80 2.27 7.83
N SER A 71 17.91 2.06 6.85
CA SER A 71 17.75 2.94 5.68
C SER A 71 17.12 4.31 6.00
N ASP A 72 16.45 4.45 7.14
CA ASP A 72 15.69 5.65 7.50
C ASP A 72 15.81 6.02 8.97
N TYR A 73 15.46 7.27 9.27
CA TYR A 73 15.24 7.74 10.64
C TYR A 73 13.84 7.37 11.11
N LEU A 74 13.68 7.09 12.41
CA LEU A 74 12.36 6.82 12.98
C LEU A 74 11.48 8.08 12.98
N ARG A 75 10.45 8.10 12.13
CA ARG A 75 9.46 9.18 12.09
C ARG A 75 8.27 8.85 12.98
N ARG A 76 8.22 9.45 14.18
CA ARG A 76 7.07 9.31 15.10
C ARG A 76 5.84 10.06 14.57
N PRO A 77 4.61 9.50 14.61
CA PRO A 77 3.40 10.24 14.25
C PRO A 77 3.27 11.50 15.09
N THR A 78 2.71 12.57 14.53
CA THR A 78 2.54 13.84 15.24
C THR A 78 1.50 13.67 16.35
N LYS A 79 1.92 13.38 17.60
CA LYS A 79 1.05 13.01 18.74
C LYS A 79 -0.10 14.00 19.00
N SER A 80 0.10 15.30 18.73
CA SER A 80 -0.93 16.34 18.87
C SER A 80 -2.02 16.30 17.80
N LYS A 81 -1.77 15.63 16.66
CA LYS A 81 -2.74 15.42 15.57
C LYS A 81 -3.51 14.10 15.69
N ILE A 82 -3.17 13.26 16.66
CA ILE A 82 -3.83 11.98 16.91
C ILE A 82 -4.75 12.14 18.13
N GLY A 83 -6.04 11.89 17.95
CA GLY A 83 -7.05 11.96 18.99
C GLY A 83 -6.87 10.90 20.07
N SER A 84 -7.48 11.12 21.23
CA SER A 84 -7.46 10.16 22.35
C SER A 84 -8.09 8.82 21.97
N TYR A 85 -9.18 8.84 21.21
CA TYR A 85 -9.83 7.64 20.68
C TYR A 85 -8.86 6.80 19.84
N SER A 86 -8.19 7.42 18.87
CA SER A 86 -7.26 6.71 17.97
C SER A 86 -6.02 6.21 18.71
N LYS A 87 -5.50 6.97 19.69
CA LYS A 87 -4.40 6.49 20.56
C LYS A 87 -4.76 5.22 21.34
N LYS A 88 -6.04 5.03 21.67
CA LYS A 88 -6.52 3.85 22.42
C LYS A 88 -6.90 2.68 21.51
N ASN A 89 -7.46 2.96 20.34
CA ASN A 89 -8.12 1.95 19.51
C ASN A 89 -7.38 1.60 18.20
N VAL A 90 -6.33 2.35 17.85
CA VAL A 90 -5.52 2.11 16.64
C VAL A 90 -4.17 1.55 17.07
N CYS A 91 -3.80 0.39 16.53
CA CYS A 91 -2.45 -0.14 16.67
C CYS A 91 -1.50 0.64 15.75
N PHE A 92 -0.38 1.10 16.29
CA PHE A 92 0.69 1.73 15.51
C PHE A 92 1.90 0.80 15.54
N ILE A 93 2.23 0.16 14.42
CA ILE A 93 3.24 -0.88 14.34
C ILE A 93 4.43 -0.43 13.48
N MET A 94 5.64 -0.53 14.02
CA MET A 94 6.87 -0.30 13.28
C MET A 94 7.67 -1.60 13.21
N PHE A 95 7.77 -2.16 12.01
CA PHE A 95 8.60 -3.35 11.77
C PHE A 95 10.06 -2.95 11.57
N LEU A 96 10.96 -3.55 12.35
CA LEU A 96 12.41 -3.32 12.28
C LEU A 96 13.15 -4.64 12.13
N ASP A 97 14.33 -4.63 11.53
CA ASP A 97 15.33 -5.70 11.71
C ASP A 97 16.25 -5.35 12.89
N GLU A 98 16.99 -6.35 13.39
CA GLU A 98 17.86 -6.21 14.56
C GLU A 98 18.91 -5.10 14.37
N LEU A 99 19.49 -4.97 13.18
CA LEU A 99 20.43 -3.90 12.84
C LEU A 99 19.78 -2.52 13.00
N THR A 100 18.56 -2.35 12.48
CA THR A 100 17.85 -1.08 12.61
C THR A 100 17.48 -0.78 14.05
N LEU A 101 17.03 -1.78 14.83
CA LEU A 101 16.73 -1.59 16.24
C LEU A 101 17.95 -1.09 17.02
N THR A 102 19.12 -1.70 16.83
CA THR A 102 20.37 -1.27 17.47
C THR A 102 20.74 0.15 17.03
N THR A 103 20.64 0.43 15.74
CA THR A 103 20.93 1.77 15.18
C THR A 103 20.05 2.84 15.84
N LEU A 104 18.73 2.61 15.87
CA LEU A 104 17.78 3.55 16.46
C LEU A 104 17.99 3.70 17.98
N SER A 105 18.32 2.61 18.69
CA SER A 105 18.61 2.67 20.12
C SER A 105 19.83 3.56 20.41
N SER A 106 20.88 3.47 19.59
CA SER A 106 22.06 4.34 19.70
C SER A 106 21.75 5.82 19.46
N GLU A 107 20.65 6.12 18.77
CA GLU A 107 20.15 7.48 18.51
C GLU A 107 19.14 7.96 19.57
N GLY A 108 18.98 7.21 20.67
CA GLY A 108 18.05 7.55 21.75
C GLY A 108 16.60 7.16 21.47
N HIS A 109 16.33 6.31 20.48
CA HIS A 109 15.01 5.72 20.24
C HIS A 109 14.87 4.36 20.93
N ILE A 110 15.02 4.37 22.25
CA ILE A 110 14.92 3.17 23.09
C ILE A 110 13.43 2.87 23.32
N PRO A 111 12.95 1.63 23.03
CA PRO A 111 11.59 1.23 23.39
C PRO A 111 11.35 1.33 24.90
N ASP A 112 10.16 1.76 25.30
CA ASP A 112 9.71 1.75 26.69
C ASP A 112 9.40 0.33 27.19
N GLU A 113 8.97 0.20 28.45
CA GLU A 113 8.60 -1.09 29.06
C GLU A 113 7.52 -1.86 28.28
N ASN A 114 6.72 -1.16 27.48
CA ASN A 114 5.68 -1.75 26.61
C ASN A 114 6.19 -2.05 25.19
N GLY A 115 7.50 -1.92 24.95
CA GLY A 115 8.14 -2.11 23.65
C GLY A 115 7.82 -1.00 22.65
N SER A 116 7.50 0.21 23.12
CA SER A 116 7.04 1.31 22.26
C SER A 116 7.99 2.50 22.21
N VAL A 117 8.09 3.15 21.04
CA VAL A 117 8.77 4.43 20.85
C VAL A 117 7.75 5.49 20.42
N GLY A 118 7.27 6.27 21.38
CA GLY A 118 6.18 7.22 21.16
C GLY A 118 4.85 6.48 20.97
N LEU A 119 4.28 6.52 19.76
CA LEU A 119 3.08 5.72 19.45
C LEU A 119 3.44 4.38 18.80
N TRP A 120 4.63 4.25 18.21
CA TRP A 120 5.01 3.03 17.51
C TRP A 120 5.31 1.93 18.52
N ARG A 121 4.55 0.83 18.51
CA ARG A 121 5.01 -0.45 19.03
C ARG A 121 6.05 -0.99 18.07
N ILE A 122 7.22 -1.32 18.59
CA ILE A 122 8.32 -1.88 17.82
C ILE A 122 8.12 -3.39 17.71
N VAL A 123 8.16 -3.90 16.47
CA VAL A 123 8.09 -5.33 16.18
C VAL A 123 9.36 -5.71 15.43
N VAL A 124 10.18 -6.58 16.03
CA VAL A 124 11.44 -7.02 15.43
C VAL A 124 11.16 -8.22 14.53
N VAL A 125 11.60 -8.11 13.28
CA VAL A 125 11.50 -9.17 12.28
C VAL A 125 12.84 -9.89 12.18
N LYS A 126 12.81 -11.19 12.44
CA LYS A 126 13.96 -12.10 12.25
C LYS A 126 13.86 -12.78 10.90
N ASN A 127 15.00 -13.27 10.39
CA ASN A 127 15.07 -14.04 9.15
C ASN A 127 14.33 -13.39 7.97
N LEU A 128 14.72 -12.17 7.60
CA LEU A 128 14.09 -11.46 6.48
C LEU A 128 14.14 -12.31 5.20
N PRO A 129 13.02 -12.43 4.46
CA PRO A 129 12.91 -13.37 3.33
C PRO A 129 13.69 -12.93 2.08
N TYR A 130 14.28 -11.73 2.09
CA TYR A 130 15.03 -11.18 0.96
C TYR A 130 16.28 -10.44 1.42
N LYS A 131 17.34 -10.56 0.60
CA LYS A 131 18.54 -9.73 0.72
C LYS A 131 18.28 -8.25 0.37
N ASP A 132 17.37 -7.98 -0.57
CA ASP A 132 16.94 -6.62 -0.89
C ASP A 132 15.94 -6.12 0.17
N MET A 133 16.40 -5.20 1.02
CA MET A 133 15.59 -4.60 2.08
C MET A 133 14.35 -3.85 1.55
N ARG A 134 14.40 -3.32 0.32
CA ARG A 134 13.22 -2.69 -0.32
C ARG A 134 12.17 -3.74 -0.66
N ARG A 135 12.59 -4.95 -1.04
CA ARG A 135 11.69 -6.09 -1.29
C ARG A 135 11.14 -6.63 0.03
N ALA A 136 11.97 -6.76 1.07
CA ALA A 136 11.52 -7.14 2.41
C ALA A 136 10.44 -6.19 2.96
N GLY A 137 10.59 -4.88 2.76
CA GLY A 137 9.57 -3.89 3.14
C GLY A 137 8.21 -4.05 2.44
N LYS A 138 8.13 -4.85 1.36
CA LYS A 138 6.86 -5.11 0.65
C LYS A 138 5.97 -6.09 1.40
N VAL A 139 6.52 -6.90 2.30
CA VAL A 139 5.76 -7.82 3.16
C VAL A 139 4.81 -7.03 4.06
N PRO A 140 5.26 -6.15 4.98
CA PRO A 140 4.34 -5.38 5.81
C PRO A 140 3.53 -4.34 5.04
N LYS A 141 4.04 -3.89 3.88
CA LYS A 141 3.32 -2.99 2.99
C LYS A 141 2.09 -3.64 2.37
N LEU A 142 2.24 -4.79 1.72
CA LEU A 142 1.19 -5.37 0.88
C LEU A 142 0.40 -6.46 1.62
N LEU A 143 1.03 -7.20 2.54
CA LEU A 143 0.42 -8.33 3.22
C LEU A 143 -0.15 -7.99 4.61
N ALA A 144 -0.55 -6.74 4.85
CA ALA A 144 -1.15 -6.32 6.12
C ALA A 144 -2.35 -7.21 6.54
N HIS A 145 -3.17 -7.63 5.58
CA HIS A 145 -4.33 -8.49 5.83
C HIS A 145 -3.96 -9.90 6.35
N ARG A 146 -2.72 -10.34 6.15
CA ARG A 146 -2.20 -11.60 6.69
C ARG A 146 -1.49 -11.38 8.02
N LEU A 147 -0.78 -10.26 8.17
CA LEU A 147 -0.09 -9.89 9.41
C LEU A 147 -1.05 -9.50 10.54
N PHE A 148 -2.23 -8.96 10.19
CA PHE A 148 -3.24 -8.48 11.13
C PHE A 148 -4.59 -9.16 10.84
N PRO A 149 -4.77 -10.43 11.23
CA PRO A 149 -5.92 -11.25 10.82
C PRO A 149 -7.28 -10.68 11.27
N SER A 150 -7.32 -9.92 12.37
CA SER A 150 -8.55 -9.29 12.87
C SER A 150 -8.75 -7.84 12.39
N ALA A 151 -7.82 -7.29 11.62
CA ALA A 151 -7.90 -5.90 11.18
C ALA A 151 -9.02 -5.71 10.16
N LEU A 152 -9.85 -4.70 10.41
CA LEU A 152 -10.86 -4.21 9.47
C LEU A 152 -10.28 -3.16 8.53
N TYR A 153 -9.31 -2.37 9.03
CA TYR A 153 -8.68 -1.30 8.27
C TYR A 153 -7.17 -1.26 8.52
N SER A 154 -6.41 -0.91 7.49
CA SER A 154 -4.97 -0.64 7.62
C SER A 154 -4.54 0.61 6.86
N ILE A 155 -3.59 1.33 7.43
CA ILE A 155 -2.87 2.44 6.79
C ILE A 155 -1.40 2.05 6.71
N TRP A 156 -0.89 1.89 5.49
CA TRP A 156 0.55 1.80 5.25
C TRP A 156 1.16 3.19 5.15
N LEU A 157 2.29 3.38 5.82
CA LEU A 157 3.10 4.59 5.78
C LEU A 157 4.55 4.21 5.50
N ASP A 158 5.13 4.73 4.42
CA ASP A 158 6.56 4.61 4.14
C ASP A 158 7.38 5.32 5.23
N SER A 159 8.54 4.76 5.60
CA SER A 159 9.37 5.22 6.74
C SER A 159 9.84 6.67 6.62
N LYS A 160 9.98 7.15 5.39
CA LYS A 160 10.30 8.56 5.09
C LYS A 160 9.16 9.54 5.43
N LEU A 161 7.97 9.05 5.73
CA LEU A 161 6.80 9.87 6.04
C LEU A 161 6.54 9.95 7.55
N ARG A 162 6.06 11.10 8.00
CA ARG A 162 5.45 11.29 9.31
C ARG A 162 3.94 11.44 9.16
N LEU A 163 3.17 10.59 9.81
CA LEU A 163 1.71 10.74 9.88
C LEU A 163 1.36 12.03 10.63
N ASN A 164 0.52 12.87 10.00
CA ASN A 164 0.17 14.20 10.47
C ASN A 164 -1.34 14.45 10.51
N ALA A 165 -2.15 13.39 10.44
CA ALA A 165 -3.60 13.43 10.62
C ALA A 165 -4.07 12.17 11.37
N ASP A 166 -5.26 12.25 11.97
CA ASP A 166 -5.83 11.15 12.74
C ASP A 166 -6.20 9.95 11.83
N PRO A 167 -5.82 8.70 12.16
CA PRO A 167 -6.12 7.51 11.36
C PRO A 167 -7.60 7.30 11.06
N MET A 168 -8.49 7.61 12.01
CA MET A 168 -9.93 7.41 11.82
C MET A 168 -10.49 8.41 10.82
N LEU A 169 -10.01 9.66 10.85
CA LEU A 169 -10.37 10.68 9.85
C LEU A 169 -9.82 10.34 8.47
N ILE A 170 -8.61 9.77 8.40
CA ILE A 170 -8.02 9.28 7.14
C ILE A 170 -8.90 8.18 6.53
N ILE A 171 -9.30 7.19 7.33
CA ILE A 171 -10.17 6.09 6.88
C ILE A 171 -11.52 6.63 6.40
N GLU A 172 -12.14 7.52 7.19
CA GLU A 172 -13.42 8.14 6.83
C GLU A 172 -13.33 8.89 5.49
N TYR A 173 -12.31 9.73 5.33
CA TYR A 173 -12.14 10.56 4.14
C TYR A 173 -11.81 9.75 2.88
N PHE A 174 -10.82 8.86 2.95
CA PHE A 174 -10.30 8.17 1.76
C PHE A 174 -11.10 6.92 1.38
N LEU A 175 -11.81 6.29 2.33
CA LEU A 175 -12.58 5.08 2.09
C LEU A 175 -14.08 5.35 2.18
N TRP A 176 -14.59 5.78 3.34
CA TRP A 176 -16.04 5.83 3.58
C TRP A 176 -16.75 6.85 2.68
N ARG A 177 -16.27 8.11 2.62
CA ARG A 177 -16.84 9.13 1.72
C ARG A 177 -16.75 8.75 0.25
N LYS A 178 -15.73 7.98 -0.11
CA LYS A 178 -15.45 7.56 -1.49
C LYS A 178 -16.09 6.22 -1.84
N LYS A 179 -16.75 5.57 -0.88
CA LYS A 179 -17.29 4.20 -1.00
C LYS A 179 -16.24 3.22 -1.56
N ALA A 180 -14.99 3.42 -1.13
CA ALA A 180 -13.83 2.67 -1.60
C ALA A 180 -13.35 1.67 -0.54
N GLU A 181 -12.71 0.60 -0.99
CA GLU A 181 -12.07 -0.40 -0.13
C GLU A 181 -10.55 -0.30 -0.15
N TYR A 182 -10.00 0.49 -1.07
CA TYR A 182 -8.57 0.73 -1.21
C TYR A 182 -8.35 2.16 -1.67
N ALA A 183 -7.40 2.86 -1.07
CA ALA A 183 -7.00 4.20 -1.49
C ALA A 183 -5.49 4.31 -1.57
N ILE A 184 -5.01 4.86 -2.68
CA ILE A 184 -3.59 5.08 -2.96
C ILE A 184 -3.44 6.35 -3.77
N SER A 185 -2.33 7.06 -3.58
CA SER A 185 -2.12 8.30 -4.32
C SER A 185 -1.66 8.02 -5.75
N VAL A 186 -2.03 8.88 -6.69
CA VAL A 186 -1.37 8.96 -8.01
C VAL A 186 0.05 9.51 -7.84
N HIS A 187 0.98 9.07 -8.69
CA HIS A 187 2.31 9.67 -8.70
C HIS A 187 2.23 11.15 -9.12
N TYR A 188 3.03 12.00 -8.47
CA TYR A 188 2.94 13.47 -8.60
C TYR A 188 3.47 14.03 -9.92
N ASP A 189 4.12 13.21 -10.73
CA ASP A 189 4.84 13.61 -11.95
C ASP A 189 4.56 12.69 -13.14
N ARG A 190 4.41 11.38 -12.91
CA ARG A 190 4.37 10.37 -13.98
C ARG A 190 3.03 9.68 -13.97
N THR A 191 2.52 9.38 -15.16
CA THR A 191 1.19 8.77 -15.31
C THR A 191 1.21 7.47 -16.08
N CYS A 192 2.28 7.20 -16.84
CA CYS A 192 2.38 6.02 -17.68
C CYS A 192 3.49 5.07 -17.23
N VAL A 193 3.22 3.76 -17.25
CA VAL A 193 4.22 2.73 -16.90
C VAL A 193 5.44 2.79 -17.84
N TRP A 194 5.26 3.19 -19.10
CA TRP A 194 6.36 3.38 -20.05
C TRP A 194 7.36 4.44 -19.55
N GLU A 195 6.86 5.56 -19.03
CA GLU A 195 7.69 6.63 -18.47
C GLU A 195 8.39 6.15 -17.19
N GLU A 196 7.66 5.42 -16.34
CA GLU A 196 8.19 4.88 -15.09
C GLU A 196 9.30 3.85 -15.36
N VAL A 197 9.18 2.99 -16.38
CA VAL A 197 10.24 2.05 -16.82
C VAL A 197 11.51 2.82 -17.17
N LEU A 198 11.40 3.81 -18.06
CA LEU A 198 12.54 4.62 -18.48
C LEU A 198 13.18 5.35 -17.29
N GLN A 199 12.35 5.88 -16.38
CA GLN A 199 12.85 6.59 -15.20
C GLN A 199 13.57 5.65 -14.21
N ASN A 200 13.08 4.42 -14.02
CA ASN A 200 13.75 3.44 -13.18
C ASN A 200 15.12 3.05 -13.73
N LYS A 201 15.24 2.88 -15.06
CA LYS A 201 16.51 2.59 -15.74
C LYS A 201 17.45 3.79 -15.64
N ARG A 202 16.97 5.01 -15.95
CA ARG A 202 17.76 6.25 -15.87
C ARG A 202 18.34 6.50 -14.49
N LEU A 203 17.56 6.24 -13.44
CA LEU A 203 17.98 6.42 -12.05
C LEU A 203 18.66 5.18 -11.45
N ASN A 204 18.96 4.16 -12.26
CA ASN A 204 19.56 2.88 -11.84
C ASN A 204 18.90 2.28 -10.59
N LYS A 205 17.56 2.34 -10.51
CA LYS A 205 16.80 1.87 -9.33
C LYS A 205 16.72 0.35 -9.24
N TYR A 206 16.93 -0.36 -10.34
CA TYR A 206 16.96 -1.81 -10.42
C TYR A 206 17.75 -2.26 -11.66
N ASN A 207 18.08 -3.55 -11.73
CA ASN A 207 18.69 -4.14 -12.92
C ASN A 207 17.81 -3.91 -14.16
N HIS A 208 18.42 -3.40 -15.23
CA HIS A 208 17.72 -2.97 -16.45
C HIS A 208 17.09 -4.15 -17.19
N THR A 209 17.78 -5.28 -17.30
CA THR A 209 17.26 -6.50 -17.93
C THR A 209 16.04 -7.03 -17.20
N ALA A 210 16.06 -7.06 -15.87
CA ALA A 210 14.92 -7.50 -15.07
C ALA A 210 13.70 -6.55 -15.20
N ILE A 211 13.94 -5.24 -15.37
CA ILE A 211 12.88 -4.27 -15.67
C ILE A 211 12.28 -4.57 -17.06
N ASP A 212 13.12 -4.82 -18.05
CA ASP A 212 12.66 -5.11 -19.42
C ASP A 212 11.86 -6.41 -19.49
N GLU A 213 12.33 -7.48 -18.84
CA GLU A 213 11.62 -8.76 -18.73
C GLU A 213 10.24 -8.60 -18.08
N GLN A 214 10.16 -7.88 -16.95
CA GLN A 214 8.89 -7.57 -16.29
C GLN A 214 7.94 -6.82 -17.22
N PHE A 215 8.46 -5.81 -17.90
CA PHE A 215 7.66 -4.93 -18.73
C PHE A 215 7.17 -5.63 -20.00
N TYR A 216 8.04 -6.37 -20.69
CA TYR A 216 7.64 -7.18 -21.85
C TYR A 216 6.60 -8.22 -21.49
N PHE A 217 6.74 -8.89 -20.33
CA PHE A 217 5.72 -9.80 -19.83
C PHE A 217 4.38 -9.07 -19.65
N TYR A 218 4.35 -7.91 -19.01
CA TYR A 218 3.13 -7.13 -18.83
C TYR A 218 2.51 -6.69 -20.16
N GLN A 219 3.31 -6.23 -21.12
CA GLN A 219 2.82 -5.87 -22.45
C GLN A 219 2.18 -7.08 -23.15
N SER A 220 2.85 -8.23 -23.13
CA SER A 220 2.36 -9.46 -23.75
C SER A 220 1.06 -9.97 -23.10
N ASP A 221 0.87 -9.70 -21.80
CA ASP A 221 -0.32 -10.07 -21.03
C ASP A 221 -1.33 -8.90 -20.90
N GLY A 222 -1.32 -7.97 -21.86
CA GLY A 222 -2.38 -6.98 -22.04
C GLY A 222 -2.26 -5.72 -21.18
N LEU A 223 -1.08 -5.33 -20.72
CA LEU A 223 -0.83 -3.97 -20.26
C LEU A 223 -0.89 -3.01 -21.45
N VAL A 224 -1.80 -2.03 -21.38
CA VAL A 224 -1.95 -1.00 -22.41
C VAL A 224 -1.31 0.31 -21.98
N LYS A 225 -0.95 1.15 -22.95
CA LYS A 225 -0.40 2.48 -22.67
C LYS A 225 -1.49 3.38 -22.09
N PHE A 226 -1.13 4.21 -21.11
CA PHE A 226 -2.05 5.18 -20.53
C PHE A 226 -2.52 6.19 -21.60
N ASN A 227 -3.83 6.43 -21.68
CA ASN A 227 -4.42 7.39 -22.60
C ASN A 227 -5.24 8.43 -21.81
N ALA A 228 -4.63 9.60 -21.59
CA ALA A 228 -5.26 10.70 -20.86
C ALA A 228 -6.47 11.31 -21.59
N SER A 229 -6.52 11.20 -22.93
CA SER A 229 -7.59 11.73 -23.77
C SER A 229 -8.74 10.74 -24.00
N GLY A 230 -8.66 9.53 -23.41
CA GLY A 230 -9.75 8.56 -23.48
C GLY A 230 -11.03 9.10 -22.82
N GLN A 231 -12.19 8.85 -23.42
CA GLN A 231 -13.49 9.37 -22.93
C GLN A 231 -13.87 8.88 -21.52
N ASP A 232 -13.20 7.85 -20.98
CA ASP A 232 -13.31 7.44 -19.59
C ASP A 232 -12.07 6.57 -19.21
N PRO A 233 -10.99 7.16 -18.70
CA PRO A 233 -9.80 6.40 -18.37
C PRO A 233 -10.08 5.48 -17.18
N VAL A 234 -9.76 4.18 -17.34
CA VAL A 234 -9.97 3.13 -16.33
C VAL A 234 -9.43 3.51 -14.94
N LEU A 235 -8.32 4.25 -14.91
CA LEU A 235 -7.72 4.86 -13.72
C LEU A 235 -7.25 6.27 -14.08
N PRO A 236 -7.18 7.21 -13.12
CA PRO A 236 -6.66 8.56 -13.37
C PRO A 236 -5.15 8.58 -13.66
N SER A 237 -4.42 7.51 -13.32
CA SER A 237 -3.00 7.34 -13.60
C SER A 237 -2.65 5.84 -13.58
N TYR A 238 -1.66 5.43 -14.36
CA TYR A 238 -1.11 4.07 -14.33
C TYR A 238 0.14 3.94 -13.44
N VAL A 239 0.50 5.00 -12.71
CA VAL A 239 1.64 5.01 -11.80
C VAL A 239 1.19 5.53 -10.43
N PRO A 240 1.21 4.70 -9.37
CA PRO A 240 0.89 5.15 -8.03
C PRO A 240 2.07 5.81 -7.33
N GLU A 241 1.79 6.68 -6.36
CA GLU A 241 2.69 7.01 -5.26
C GLU A 241 2.35 6.11 -4.07
N GLY A 242 3.06 4.98 -4.00
CA GLY A 242 2.79 3.92 -3.02
C GLY A 242 3.32 4.19 -1.61
N SER A 243 3.82 5.38 -1.30
CA SER A 243 4.31 5.69 0.06
C SER A 243 3.20 5.79 1.12
N PHE A 244 1.94 5.87 0.71
CA PHE A 244 0.79 5.91 1.61
C PHE A 244 -0.38 5.14 1.01
N ILE A 245 -0.93 4.19 1.76
CA ILE A 245 -2.05 3.34 1.31
C ILE A 245 -3.05 3.20 2.45
N VAL A 246 -4.34 3.37 2.17
CA VAL A 246 -5.44 3.15 3.12
C VAL A 246 -6.30 1.99 2.61
N ARG A 247 -6.64 1.03 3.47
CA ARG A 247 -7.36 -0.19 3.08
C ARG A 247 -8.48 -0.51 4.06
N ALA A 248 -9.63 -0.90 3.52
CA ALA A 248 -10.57 -1.76 4.22
C ALA A 248 -10.23 -3.20 3.87
N HIS A 249 -10.19 -4.12 4.84
CA HIS A 249 -9.85 -5.52 4.63
C HIS A 249 -11.07 -6.33 4.18
N THR A 250 -11.43 -6.16 2.91
CA THR A 250 -12.46 -6.93 2.22
C THR A 250 -11.81 -8.10 1.46
N PRO A 251 -12.61 -9.08 0.98
CA PRO A 251 -12.08 -10.12 0.09
C PRO A 251 -11.38 -9.55 -1.16
N MET A 252 -11.90 -8.47 -1.74
CA MET A 252 -11.37 -7.91 -2.99
C MET A 252 -10.07 -7.12 -2.78
N SER A 253 -10.00 -6.32 -1.71
CA SER A 253 -8.78 -5.56 -1.38
C SER A 253 -7.63 -6.47 -0.94
N ASN A 254 -7.96 -7.55 -0.20
CA ASN A 254 -6.99 -8.55 0.21
C ASN A 254 -6.48 -9.35 -1.00
N LEU A 255 -7.39 -9.78 -1.90
CA LEU A 255 -7.03 -10.43 -3.17
C LEU A 255 -6.10 -9.54 -4.01
N PHE A 256 -6.47 -8.27 -4.21
CA PHE A 256 -5.63 -7.33 -4.96
C PHE A 256 -4.25 -7.18 -4.33
N SER A 257 -4.18 -7.05 -3.00
CA SER A 257 -2.91 -6.93 -2.28
C SER A 257 -2.03 -8.17 -2.43
N CYS A 258 -2.63 -9.38 -2.39
CA CYS A 258 -1.95 -10.64 -2.64
C CYS A 258 -1.37 -10.70 -4.06
N LEU A 259 -2.19 -10.40 -5.06
CA LEU A 259 -1.76 -10.41 -6.46
C LEU A 259 -0.64 -9.42 -6.70
N TRP A 260 -0.76 -8.20 -6.14
CA TRP A 260 0.26 -7.18 -6.30
C TRP A 260 1.58 -7.57 -5.62
N PHE A 261 1.51 -8.18 -4.43
CA PHE A 261 2.69 -8.73 -3.77
C PHE A 261 3.35 -9.84 -4.61
N ASN A 262 2.56 -10.75 -5.20
CA ASN A 262 3.09 -11.82 -6.03
C ASN A 262 3.84 -11.29 -7.25
N GLU A 263 3.35 -10.22 -7.87
CA GLU A 263 4.04 -9.55 -8.98
C GLU A 263 5.37 -8.92 -8.55
N VAL A 264 5.38 -8.25 -7.39
CA VAL A 264 6.60 -7.67 -6.80
C VAL A 264 7.62 -8.74 -6.41
N ASN A 265 7.14 -9.87 -5.87
CA ASN A 265 7.98 -10.99 -5.51
C ASN A 265 8.60 -11.66 -6.75
N ARG A 266 7.80 -11.84 -7.81
CA ARG A 266 8.20 -12.50 -9.05
C ARG A 266 9.22 -11.69 -9.83
N PHE A 267 9.01 -10.38 -9.94
CA PHE A 267 9.82 -9.52 -10.80
C PHE A 267 10.74 -8.62 -9.98
N THR A 268 10.41 -7.33 -9.88
CA THR A 268 11.25 -6.30 -9.27
C THR A 268 10.59 -5.73 -8.00
N SER A 269 11.42 -5.17 -7.10
CA SER A 269 10.92 -4.47 -5.91
C SER A 269 10.29 -3.09 -6.22
N ARG A 270 10.20 -2.73 -7.51
CA ARG A 270 9.60 -1.48 -8.02
C ARG A 270 8.09 -1.68 -8.23
N ASP A 271 7.36 -1.62 -7.13
CA ASP A 271 5.90 -1.81 -7.07
C ASP A 271 5.07 -0.87 -7.96
N GLN A 272 5.62 0.29 -8.33
CA GLN A 272 5.01 1.21 -9.30
C GLN A 272 4.82 0.57 -10.68
N LEU A 273 5.72 -0.34 -11.10
CA LEU A 273 5.66 -1.02 -12.39
C LEU A 273 4.55 -2.07 -12.45
N SER A 274 4.26 -2.74 -11.32
CA SER A 274 3.32 -3.85 -11.25
C SER A 274 1.90 -3.44 -10.88
N PHE A 275 1.69 -2.26 -10.26
CA PHE A 275 0.40 -1.86 -9.72
C PHE A 275 -0.73 -1.89 -10.76
N THR A 276 -0.58 -1.14 -11.85
CA THR A 276 -1.68 -1.02 -12.82
C THR A 276 -1.86 -2.28 -13.67
N TYR A 277 -0.78 -2.97 -14.03
CA TYR A 277 -0.91 -4.29 -14.65
C TYR A 277 -1.75 -5.23 -13.76
N THR A 278 -1.45 -5.28 -12.45
CA THR A 278 -2.22 -6.10 -11.50
C THR A 278 -3.69 -5.69 -11.45
N TYR A 279 -3.97 -4.39 -11.40
CA TYR A 279 -5.34 -3.85 -11.36
C TYR A 279 -6.12 -4.20 -12.63
N LEU A 280 -5.53 -3.97 -13.81
CA LEU A 280 -6.16 -4.26 -15.09
C LEU A 280 -6.40 -5.76 -15.26
N LYS A 281 -5.44 -6.60 -14.86
CA LYS A 281 -5.61 -8.06 -14.89
C LYS A 281 -6.74 -8.51 -13.96
N LEU A 282 -6.79 -8.02 -12.72
CA LEU A 282 -7.88 -8.31 -11.79
C LEU A 282 -9.24 -7.91 -12.38
N ARG A 283 -9.34 -6.69 -12.94
CA ARG A 283 -10.57 -6.20 -13.56
C ARG A 283 -11.01 -7.06 -14.76
N ARG A 284 -10.08 -7.49 -15.62
CA ARG A 284 -10.39 -8.37 -16.76
C ARG A 284 -10.83 -9.76 -16.32
N MET A 285 -10.18 -10.33 -15.31
CA MET A 285 -10.43 -11.70 -14.85
C MET A 285 -11.65 -11.80 -13.92
N ASN A 286 -12.10 -10.69 -13.33
CA ASN A 286 -13.18 -10.67 -12.34
C ASN A 286 -14.32 -9.72 -12.73
N THR A 287 -15.07 -10.10 -13.77
CA THR A 287 -16.14 -9.28 -14.37
C THR A 287 -17.40 -9.11 -13.51
N GLY A 288 -17.59 -9.98 -12.50
CA GLY A 288 -18.80 -9.99 -11.66
C GLY A 288 -18.73 -9.10 -10.40
N ARG A 289 -17.53 -8.64 -10.01
CA ARG A 289 -17.36 -7.81 -8.81
C ARG A 289 -16.23 -6.81 -8.99
N TYR A 290 -16.57 -5.53 -8.89
CA TYR A 290 -15.59 -4.46 -9.06
C TYR A 290 -14.78 -4.23 -7.78
N PHE A 291 -13.47 -4.06 -7.95
CA PHE A 291 -12.57 -3.56 -6.92
C PHE A 291 -12.72 -2.04 -6.81
N GLN A 292 -13.22 -1.58 -5.66
CA GLN A 292 -13.52 -0.17 -5.41
C GLN A 292 -12.26 0.59 -4.97
N LEU A 293 -11.48 1.02 -5.97
CA LEU A 293 -10.23 1.74 -5.78
C LEU A 293 -10.44 3.25 -5.87
N ASN A 294 -9.96 3.97 -4.86
CA ASN A 294 -9.83 5.43 -4.86
C ASN A 294 -8.37 5.84 -5.13
N MET A 295 -8.08 6.26 -6.36
CA MET A 295 -6.80 6.89 -6.68
C MET A 295 -6.87 8.41 -6.51
N PHE A 296 -6.28 8.92 -5.44
CA PHE A 296 -6.39 10.31 -5.03
C PHE A 296 -5.13 11.13 -5.36
N LYS A 297 -5.21 12.46 -5.36
CA LYS A 297 -4.10 13.34 -5.77
C LYS A 297 -2.99 13.37 -4.71
N ASP A 298 -1.72 13.50 -5.13
CA ASP A 298 -0.57 13.56 -4.21
C ASP A 298 -0.64 14.72 -3.20
N CYS A 299 -1.31 15.82 -3.54
CA CYS A 299 -1.53 16.91 -2.59
C CYS A 299 -2.35 16.47 -1.36
N GLU A 300 -3.32 15.55 -1.52
CA GLU A 300 -4.12 15.02 -0.42
C GLU A 300 -3.25 14.13 0.48
N ARG A 301 -2.32 13.35 -0.09
CA ARG A 301 -1.30 12.61 0.68
C ARG A 301 -0.46 13.57 1.51
N ARG A 302 0.04 14.65 0.90
CA ARG A 302 0.88 15.67 1.57
C ARG A 302 0.16 16.40 2.68
N ALA A 303 -1.17 16.53 2.60
CA ALA A 303 -1.98 17.12 3.67
C ALA A 303 -2.00 16.25 4.93
N VAL A 304 -1.96 14.91 4.79
CA VAL A 304 -2.06 13.97 5.91
C VAL A 304 -0.73 13.36 6.35
N ALA A 305 0.32 13.45 5.52
CA ALA A 305 1.64 12.91 5.82
C ALA A 305 2.77 13.83 5.34
N LYS A 306 3.71 14.14 6.24
CA LYS A 306 4.86 14.98 5.95
C LYS A 306 6.04 14.14 5.45
N LEU A 307 6.60 14.50 4.29
CA LEU A 307 7.75 13.84 3.69
C LEU A 307 9.07 14.34 4.31
N PHE A 308 9.98 13.41 4.56
CA PHE A 308 11.37 13.67 4.96
C PHE A 308 12.33 12.96 4.00
N HIS A 309 13.59 13.37 4.03
CA HIS A 309 14.64 12.67 3.31
C HIS A 309 15.07 11.40 4.05
N HIS A 310 15.50 10.42 3.24
CA HIS A 310 16.20 9.23 3.73
C HIS A 310 17.54 9.61 4.36
N ARG A 311 18.15 8.67 5.09
CA ARG A 311 19.53 8.85 5.53
C ARG A 311 20.42 9.01 4.29
N THR A 312 21.30 10.00 4.32
CA THR A 312 22.43 10.04 3.40
C THR A 312 23.40 8.98 3.87
N ASN A 313 23.47 7.86 3.17
CA ASN A 313 24.63 6.98 3.30
C ASN A 313 25.86 7.84 2.99
N GLY A 314 26.92 7.77 3.80
CA GLY A 314 28.17 8.52 3.60
C GLY A 314 28.94 8.19 2.31
N ILE A 315 28.26 7.65 1.30
CA ILE A 315 28.74 7.38 -0.05
C ILE A 315 27.76 8.06 -1.00
N THR A 316 28.04 9.34 -1.24
CA THR A 316 27.72 10.18 -2.40
C THR A 316 26.53 9.77 -3.29
N ASP A 317 25.40 10.47 -3.11
CA ASP A 317 24.60 10.93 -4.26
C ASP A 317 24.58 12.47 -4.18
N PRO A 318 25.05 13.21 -5.21
CA PRO A 318 24.90 14.66 -5.22
C PRO A 318 23.41 15.01 -5.29
N PRO A 319 22.98 16.12 -4.66
CA PRO A 319 21.59 16.54 -4.69
C PRO A 319 21.16 16.76 -6.15
N PRO A 320 19.93 16.38 -6.54
CA PRO A 320 19.41 16.68 -7.86
C PRO A 320 19.35 18.21 -8.01
N THR A 321 20.22 18.75 -8.85
CA THR A 321 20.14 20.11 -9.34
C THR A 321 18.91 20.17 -10.23
N ASN A 322 17.80 20.70 -9.71
CA ASN A 322 16.71 21.34 -10.45
C ASN A 322 15.59 21.74 -9.47
N LEU A 323 15.81 22.82 -8.72
CA LEU A 323 14.73 23.74 -8.39
C LEU A 323 14.87 24.93 -9.34
N HIS A 324 14.18 24.85 -10.47
CA HIS A 324 13.81 26.05 -11.21
C HIS A 324 12.91 26.87 -10.28
N THR A 325 13.49 27.93 -9.72
CA THR A 325 12.76 29.03 -9.12
C THR A 325 11.91 29.66 -10.22
N TYR A 326 10.58 29.50 -10.11
CA TYR A 326 9.65 30.31 -10.88
C TYR A 326 9.89 31.77 -10.52
N LYS A 327 10.46 32.52 -11.45
CA LYS A 327 10.41 33.99 -11.43
C LYS A 327 8.95 34.38 -11.66
N ASN A 328 8.37 35.07 -10.68
CA ASN A 328 7.10 35.78 -10.86
C ASN A 328 7.30 36.87 -11.91
N HIS A 329 6.61 36.73 -13.04
CA HIS A 329 6.23 37.87 -13.86
C HIS A 329 5.00 38.51 -13.22
N SER A 330 5.17 39.72 -12.70
CA SER A 330 4.08 40.67 -12.51
C SER A 330 4.39 41.89 -13.37
N SER A 331 3.69 41.97 -14.49
CA SER A 331 3.44 43.20 -15.21
C SER A 331 2.52 44.09 -14.38
N MET A 332 2.85 45.36 -14.21
CA MET A 332 1.86 46.44 -14.25
C MET A 332 2.52 47.73 -14.73
N SER A 333 1.99 48.20 -15.84
CA SER A 333 2.19 49.48 -16.50
C SER A 333 1.67 50.65 -15.67
N SER A 334 2.43 51.75 -15.65
CA SER A 334 2.00 53.16 -15.75
C SER A 334 3.24 53.99 -16.06
#